data_AF-A0A7J7PD53-F1
#
_entry.id   AF-A0A7J7PD53-F1
#
_cell.length_a   1.000
_cell.length_b   1.000
_cell.length_c   1.000
_cell.angle_alpha   90.00
_cell.angle_beta   90.00
_cell.angle_gamma   90.00
#
_symmetry.space_group_name_H-M   'P 1'
#
loop_
_entity.id
_entity.type
_entity.pdbx_description
1 polymer ?
#
loop_
_entity_poly.entity_id
_entity_poly.type
_entity_poly.pdbx_seq_one_letter_code
_entity_poly.pdbx_strand_id
1 'polypeptide(L)'
;MLNVDFNDQCASSDGEDRQRSNIGGDRLQIGRHFLGKMDARCIHCSALHWLDEKLYHSSILNLRFGKYCFHGKIRLPTLDLLPTELQALNDGNGILSRSFRNYLREYNIANALTSLGVHMDDRLVQG
;
A
#
# COMPACT_ATOMS: atom_id res chain seq x y z
N MET A 1 -8.41 -19.32 -2.33
CA MET A 1 -8.63 -18.87 -0.95
C MET A 1 -7.29 -18.96 -0.25
N LEU A 2 -6.55 -17.86 -0.14
CA LEU A 2 -5.23 -17.87 0.48
C LEU A 2 -5.35 -17.25 1.87
N ASN A 3 -5.12 -18.08 2.89
CA ASN A 3 -4.96 -17.66 4.28
C ASN A 3 -3.72 -16.79 4.39
N VAL A 4 -3.85 -15.66 5.06
CA VAL A 4 -2.72 -14.83 5.46
C VAL A 4 -2.90 -14.55 6.95
N ASP A 5 -2.06 -15.18 7.77
CA ASP A 5 -2.01 -14.93 9.21
C ASP A 5 -1.51 -13.50 9.45
N PHE A 6 -2.40 -12.62 9.88
CA PHE A 6 -2.06 -11.28 10.34
C PHE A 6 -1.77 -11.35 11.83
N ASN A 7 -0.49 -11.23 12.17
CA ASN A 7 -0.04 -11.10 13.54
C ASN A 7 -0.42 -9.69 14.05
N ASP A 8 -1.33 -9.66 15.02
CA ASP A 8 -1.88 -8.46 15.66
C ASP A 8 -0.86 -7.71 16.52
N GLN A 9 -0.81 -6.39 16.32
CA GLN A 9 -0.44 -5.34 17.29
C GLN A 9 -0.52 -3.99 16.55
N CYS A 10 -1.31 -2.98 16.92
CA CYS A 10 -1.75 -2.58 18.25
C CYS A 10 -3.10 -1.82 18.22
N ALA A 11 -3.93 -2.16 19.20
CA ALA A 11 -4.63 -1.30 20.17
C ALA A 11 -5.38 -0.04 19.68
N SER A 12 -6.70 -0.15 19.85
CA SER A 12 -7.70 0.89 20.07
C SER A 12 -7.37 1.87 21.21
N SER A 13 -7.76 3.13 21.03
CA SER A 13 -8.41 3.91 22.09
C SER A 13 -9.14 5.12 21.51
N ASP A 14 -10.47 5.04 21.63
CA ASP A 14 -11.52 6.05 21.78
C ASP A 14 -11.22 7.54 21.60
N GLY A 15 -12.17 8.21 20.95
CA GLY A 15 -12.18 9.66 20.76
C GLY A 15 -12.59 10.42 22.02
N GLU A 16 -11.79 11.43 22.34
CA GLU A 16 -12.20 12.59 23.14
C GLU A 16 -11.62 13.88 22.53
N ASP A 17 -12.30 14.97 22.85
CA ASP A 17 -12.34 16.26 22.18
C ASP A 17 -11.01 17.03 22.01
N ARG A 18 -11.03 17.91 21.02
CA ARG A 18 -9.99 18.90 20.71
C ARG A 18 -9.75 19.86 21.89
N GLN A 19 -8.64 19.66 22.62
CA GLN A 19 -7.91 20.75 23.26
C GLN A 19 -6.41 20.65 22.95
N ARG A 20 -5.92 21.65 22.21
CA ARG A 20 -4.52 21.77 21.79
C ARG A 20 -3.67 22.24 22.96
N SER A 21 -3.08 21.31 23.70
CA SER A 21 -2.05 21.62 24.70
C SER A 21 -0.72 21.92 24.01
N ASN A 22 -0.16 23.10 24.26
CA ASN A 22 1.20 23.48 23.90
C ASN A 22 2.20 22.67 24.75
N ILE A 23 2.62 21.51 24.26
CA ILE A 23 3.83 20.84 24.74
C ILE A 23 4.85 20.99 23.63
N GLY A 24 5.87 21.82 23.88
CA GLY A 24 7.06 21.96 23.05
C GLY A 24 7.85 20.65 23.06
N GLY A 25 7.41 19.71 22.24
CA GLY A 25 8.22 18.61 21.75
C GLY A 25 8.46 18.88 20.26
N ASP A 26 9.73 19.01 19.87
CA ASP A 26 10.12 19.04 18.47
C ASP A 26 9.43 17.87 17.76
N ARG A 27 8.41 18.16 16.95
CA ARG A 27 7.99 17.23 15.90
C ARG A 27 9.21 17.13 15.01
N LEU A 28 10.01 16.07 15.19
CA LEU A 28 10.94 15.62 14.17
C LEU A 28 10.11 15.55 12.89
N GLN A 29 10.25 16.58 12.06
CA GLN A 29 9.73 16.58 10.72
C GLN A 29 10.57 15.51 10.02
N ILE A 30 10.12 14.26 10.10
CA ILE A 30 10.65 13.19 9.28
C ILE A 30 10.26 13.60 7.87
N GLY A 31 11.15 14.37 7.25
CA GLY A 31 11.01 14.79 5.88
C GLY A 31 10.75 13.56 5.03
N ARG A 32 9.90 13.71 4.01
CA ARG A 32 9.60 12.61 3.10
C ARG A 32 10.91 12.06 2.54
N HIS A 33 11.20 10.79 2.83
CA HIS A 33 12.34 10.10 2.25
C HIS A 33 12.15 9.99 0.73
N PHE A 34 13.12 10.50 -0.04
CA PHE A 34 13.06 10.54 -1.50
C PHE A 34 14.19 9.70 -2.10
N LEU A 35 13.82 8.56 -2.70
CA LEU A 35 14.72 7.57 -3.31
C LEU A 35 15.03 7.85 -4.80
N GLY A 36 14.68 9.04 -5.30
CA GLY A 36 14.77 9.35 -6.73
C GLY A 36 13.64 8.71 -7.56
N LYS A 37 13.91 8.53 -8.86
CA LYS A 37 12.96 7.94 -9.81
C LYS A 37 12.93 6.41 -9.67
N MET A 38 11.75 5.84 -9.92
CA MET A 38 11.54 4.40 -10.00
C MET A 38 11.61 3.97 -11.48
N ASP A 39 12.82 3.90 -12.04
CA ASP A 39 13.07 3.58 -13.44
C ASP A 39 14.08 2.43 -13.65
N ALA A 40 14.58 1.86 -12.56
CA ALA A 40 15.51 0.74 -12.60
C ALA A 40 14.76 -0.57 -12.92
N ARG A 41 14.87 -1.04 -14.16
CA ARG A 41 14.16 -2.26 -14.61
C ARG A 41 14.84 -3.54 -14.09
N CYS A 42 14.07 -4.41 -13.44
CA CYS A 42 14.52 -5.73 -13.03
C CYS A 42 14.66 -6.68 -14.24
N ILE A 43 15.79 -7.39 -14.34
CA ILE A 43 16.04 -8.34 -15.44
C ILE A 43 15.13 -9.58 -15.42
N HIS A 44 14.54 -9.91 -14.26
CA HIS A 44 13.77 -11.15 -14.09
C HIS A 44 12.27 -10.96 -14.33
N CYS A 45 11.70 -9.87 -13.81
CA CYS A 45 10.25 -9.62 -13.88
C CYS A 45 9.86 -8.36 -14.65
N SER A 46 10.84 -7.59 -15.16
CA SER A 46 10.62 -6.30 -15.85
C SER A 46 9.95 -5.20 -15.02
N ALA A 47 9.66 -5.44 -13.73
CA ALA A 47 9.16 -4.42 -12.82
C ALA A 47 10.19 -3.29 -12.65
N LEU A 48 9.69 -2.08 -12.40
CA LEU A 48 10.51 -0.91 -12.12
C LEU A 48 10.75 -0.80 -10.61
N HIS A 49 11.99 -0.46 -10.25
CA HIS A 49 12.45 -0.29 -8.88
C HIS A 49 13.14 1.06 -8.71
N TRP A 50 13.37 1.45 -7.46
CA TRP A 50 14.39 2.45 -7.13
C TRP A 50 15.77 1.82 -7.18
N LEU A 51 16.77 2.56 -7.64
CA LEU A 51 18.15 2.06 -7.72
C LEU A 51 18.70 1.64 -6.34
N ASP A 52 18.28 2.32 -5.29
CA ASP A 52 18.66 2.02 -3.90
C ASP A 52 18.10 0.69 -3.39
N GLU A 53 17.08 0.11 -4.04
CA GLU A 53 16.58 -1.23 -3.71
C GLU A 53 17.43 -2.37 -4.30
N LYS A 54 18.45 -2.05 -5.09
CA LYS A 54 19.31 -3.07 -5.72
C LYS A 54 20.05 -3.86 -4.66
N LEU A 55 20.25 -5.16 -4.91
CA LEU A 55 21.08 -5.99 -4.03
C LEU A 55 22.52 -5.47 -4.00
N TYR A 56 23.18 -5.56 -2.84
CA TYR A 56 24.55 -5.06 -2.65
C TYR A 56 25.52 -5.58 -3.73
N HIS A 57 25.45 -6.88 -4.04
CA HIS A 57 26.29 -7.54 -5.05
C HIS A 57 25.82 -7.34 -6.51
N SER A 58 24.85 -6.47 -6.77
CA SER A 58 24.40 -6.17 -8.13
C SER A 58 25.20 -5.03 -8.77
N SER A 59 25.53 -5.21 -10.04
CA SER A 59 26.18 -4.17 -10.85
C SER A 59 25.13 -3.30 -11.52
N ILE A 60 25.53 -2.10 -11.97
CA ILE A 60 24.66 -1.18 -12.73
C ILE A 60 24.22 -1.82 -14.06
N LEU A 61 25.05 -2.70 -14.63
CA LEU A 61 24.75 -3.42 -15.87
C LEU A 61 23.86 -4.66 -15.66
N ASN A 62 23.80 -5.19 -14.43
CA ASN A 62 23.01 -6.37 -14.07
C ASN A 62 22.30 -6.11 -12.75
N LEU A 63 21.25 -5.28 -12.83
CA LEU A 63 20.45 -4.89 -11.69
C LEU A 63 19.60 -6.06 -11.20
N ARG A 64 19.84 -6.44 -9.95
CA ARG A 64 19.15 -7.54 -9.27
C ARG A 64 18.44 -7.00 -8.05
N PHE A 65 17.20 -7.43 -7.87
CA PHE A 65 16.32 -6.99 -6.80
C PHE A 65 15.80 -8.19 -6.02
N GLY A 66 15.72 -8.04 -4.70
CA GLY A 66 15.10 -9.04 -3.82
C GLY A 66 13.58 -8.91 -3.73
N LYS A 67 13.04 -7.71 -4.00
CA LYS A 67 11.62 -7.39 -3.87
C LYS A 67 10.81 -7.81 -5.11
N TYR A 68 9.52 -8.11 -4.93
CA TYR A 68 8.53 -8.54 -5.93
C TYR A 68 8.75 -9.91 -6.58
N CYS A 69 9.91 -10.16 -7.20
CA CYS A 69 10.18 -11.42 -7.90
C CYS A 69 11.14 -12.36 -7.16
N PHE A 70 11.65 -11.94 -6.00
CA PHE A 70 12.60 -12.70 -5.19
C PHE A 70 13.78 -13.25 -6.03
N HIS A 71 14.44 -12.35 -6.76
CA HIS A 71 15.51 -12.68 -7.70
C HIS A 71 15.07 -13.68 -8.79
N GLY A 72 13.86 -13.50 -9.32
CA GLY A 72 13.29 -14.33 -10.39
C GLY A 72 12.71 -15.68 -9.95
N LYS A 73 12.69 -15.97 -8.64
CA LYS A 73 12.08 -17.18 -8.09
C LYS A 73 10.55 -17.12 -8.10
N ILE A 74 9.98 -15.92 -8.03
CA ILE A 74 8.53 -15.69 -8.03
C ILE A 74 8.15 -15.01 -9.35
N ARG A 75 7.19 -15.61 -10.06
CA ARG A 75 6.49 -14.98 -11.18
C ARG A 75 5.18 -14.41 -10.66
N LEU A 76 5.09 -13.09 -10.54
CA LEU A 76 3.83 -12.44 -10.19
C LEU A 76 2.86 -12.57 -11.37
N PRO A 77 1.57 -12.85 -11.12
CA PRO A 77 0.57 -12.81 -12.16
C PRO A 77 0.48 -11.40 -12.75
N THR A 78 0.13 -11.32 -14.03
CA THR A 78 -0.18 -10.05 -14.65
C THR A 78 -1.41 -9.45 -13.96
N LEU A 79 -1.38 -8.14 -13.70
CA LEU A 79 -2.55 -7.47 -13.13
C LEU A 79 -3.69 -7.50 -14.16
N ASP A 80 -4.86 -7.91 -13.69
CA ASP A 80 -6.09 -7.81 -14.48
C ASP A 80 -6.42 -6.33 -14.72
N LEU A 81 -7.15 -6.09 -15.81
CA LEU A 81 -7.64 -4.75 -16.10
C LEU A 81 -8.58 -4.29 -14.98
N LEU A 82 -8.50 -3.00 -14.63
CA LEU A 82 -9.41 -2.42 -13.66
C LEU A 82 -10.86 -2.54 -14.18
N PRO A 83 -11.84 -2.79 -13.30
CA PRO A 83 -13.26 -2.61 -13.64
C PRO A 83 -13.50 -1.24 -14.27
N THR A 84 -14.41 -1.16 -15.23
CA THR A 84 -14.62 0.03 -16.10
C THR A 84 -14.83 1.31 -15.30
N GLU A 85 -15.59 1.25 -14.22
CA GLU A 85 -15.90 2.38 -13.35
C GLU A 85 -14.64 2.89 -12.64
N LEU A 86 -13.84 1.98 -12.10
CA LEU A 86 -12.57 2.32 -11.45
C LEU A 86 -11.56 2.85 -12.46
N GLN A 87 -11.53 2.30 -13.67
CA GLN A 87 -10.68 2.81 -14.73
C GLN A 87 -11.07 4.25 -15.13
N ALA A 88 -12.36 4.54 -15.26
CA ALA A 88 -12.85 5.89 -15.54
C ALA A 88 -12.50 6.90 -14.43
N LEU A 89 -12.53 6.47 -13.15
CA LEU A 89 -12.09 7.29 -12.02
C LEU A 89 -10.57 7.49 -12.01
N ASN A 90 -9.79 6.47 -12.37
CA ASN A 90 -8.33 6.54 -12.38
C ASN A 90 -7.80 7.40 -13.53
N ASP A 91 -8.24 7.11 -14.77
CA ASP A 91 -7.67 7.69 -16.00
C ASP A 91 -8.41 8.96 -16.44
N GLY A 92 -9.64 9.17 -15.95
CA GLY A 92 -10.46 10.31 -16.33
C GLY A 92 -9.87 11.66 -15.89
N ASN A 93 -10.30 12.72 -16.58
CA ASN A 93 -9.93 14.10 -16.26
C ASN A 93 -11.11 14.94 -15.73
N GLY A 94 -12.16 14.29 -15.23
CA GLY A 94 -13.29 14.95 -14.59
C GLY A 94 -12.98 15.41 -13.16
N ILE A 95 -13.92 16.14 -12.56
CA ILE A 95 -13.82 16.55 -11.15
C ILE A 95 -13.79 15.31 -10.24
N LEU A 96 -14.61 14.31 -10.54
CA LEU A 96 -14.65 13.05 -9.80
C LEU A 96 -13.33 12.28 -9.88
N SER A 97 -12.75 12.12 -11.07
CA SER A 97 -11.47 11.43 -11.25
C SER A 97 -10.32 12.13 -10.51
N ARG A 98 -10.30 13.47 -10.52
CA ARG A 98 -9.33 14.25 -9.73
C ARG A 98 -9.53 14.04 -8.23
N SER A 99 -10.77 14.11 -7.76
CA SER A 99 -11.10 13.87 -6.36
C SER A 99 -10.67 12.47 -5.92
N PHE A 100 -11.01 11.45 -6.71
CA PHE A 100 -10.62 10.07 -6.47
C PHE A 100 -9.10 9.92 -6.32
N ARG A 101 -8.31 10.47 -7.24
CA ARG A 101 -6.84 10.42 -7.17
C ARG A 101 -6.26 11.21 -6.00
N ASN A 102 -6.86 12.34 -5.63
CA ASN A 102 -6.42 13.15 -4.50
C ASN A 102 -6.67 12.45 -3.16
N TYR A 103 -7.77 11.70 -3.04
CA TYR A 103 -8.20 11.02 -1.82
C TYR A 103 -8.05 9.50 -1.88
N LEU A 104 -7.18 8.98 -2.76
CA LEU A 104 -7.04 7.55 -3.01
C LEU A 104 -6.65 6.77 -1.75
N ARG A 105 -5.83 7.39 -0.88
CA ARG A 105 -5.41 6.77 0.37
C ARG A 105 -6.58 6.60 1.34
N GLU A 106 -7.43 7.62 1.45
CA GLU A 106 -8.61 7.63 2.29
C GLU A 106 -9.61 6.56 1.84
N TYR A 107 -9.83 6.45 0.52
CA TYR A 107 -10.63 5.36 -0.04
C TYR A 107 -10.04 3.98 0.30
N ASN A 108 -8.74 3.79 0.14
CA ASN A 108 -8.09 2.53 0.48
C ASN A 108 -8.20 2.19 1.97
N ILE A 109 -8.08 3.18 2.86
CA ILE A 109 -8.26 2.98 4.31
C ILE A 109 -9.70 2.58 4.61
N ALA A 110 -10.68 3.29 4.05
CA ALA A 110 -12.10 2.97 4.25
C ALA A 110 -12.45 1.56 3.75
N ASN A 111 -11.91 1.16 2.60
CA ASN A 111 -12.14 -0.17 2.02
C ASN A 111 -11.36 -1.28 2.73
N ALA A 112 -10.22 -0.99 3.36
CA ALA A 112 -9.54 -1.97 4.22
C ALA A 112 -10.36 -2.27 5.49
N LEU A 113 -11.14 -1.30 5.97
CA LEU A 113 -12.01 -1.46 7.14
C LEU A 113 -13.23 -2.35 6.84
N THR A 114 -13.69 -2.40 5.58
CA THR A 114 -14.87 -3.20 5.20
C THR A 114 -14.56 -4.68 5.05
N SER A 115 -13.30 -5.10 5.02
CA SER A 115 -12.91 -6.51 5.07
C SER A 115 -12.75 -7.02 6.51
N LEU A 116 -13.76 -6.78 7.36
CA LEU A 116 -13.84 -7.48 8.64
C LEU A 116 -14.02 -8.98 8.34
N GLY A 117 -12.93 -9.73 8.43
CA GLY A 117 -12.91 -11.20 8.36
C GLY A 117 -13.52 -11.83 9.61
N VAL A 118 -14.69 -11.35 10.04
CA VAL A 118 -15.37 -11.84 11.23
C VAL A 118 -16.06 -13.15 10.86
N HIS A 119 -15.59 -14.23 11.48
CA HIS A 119 -16.36 -15.45 11.56
C HIS A 119 -17.45 -15.22 12.61
N MET A 120 -18.68 -14.99 12.17
CA MET A 120 -19.81 -14.87 13.08
C MET A 120 -19.95 -16.19 13.83
N ASP A 121 -19.97 -16.14 15.16
CA ASP A 121 -20.35 -17.30 15.96
C ASP A 121 -21.86 -17.46 15.86
N ASP A 122 -22.33 -18.55 15.24
CA ASP A 122 -23.74 -18.85 15.02
C ASP A 122 -24.56 -18.86 16.34
N ARG A 123 -23.89 -19.02 17.49
CA ARG A 123 -24.50 -18.97 18.82
C ARG A 123 -24.98 -17.57 19.21
N LEU A 124 -24.45 -16.52 18.61
CA LEU A 124 -24.79 -15.13 18.91
C LEU A 124 -25.89 -14.58 17.99
N VAL A 125 -26.30 -15.35 16.96
CA VAL A 125 -27.26 -14.93 15.93
C VAL A 125 -28.70 -15.36 16.25
N GLN A 126 -28.89 -16.23 17.26
CA GLN A 126 -30.22 -16.65 17.71
C GLN A 126 -30.67 -15.83 18.94
N GLY A 127 -31.33 -14.70 18.66
CA GLY A 127 -32.16 -13.96 19.60
C GLY A 127 -33.63 -14.04 19.21
#